data_AF-L1JFM2-F1
#
_entry.id   AF-L1JFM2-F1
#
_cell.length_a   1.000
_cell.length_b   1.000
_cell.length_c   1.000
_cell.angle_alpha   90.00
_cell.angle_beta   90.00
_cell.angle_gamma   90.00
#
_symmetry.space_group_name_H-M   'P 1'
#
loop_
_entity.id
_entity.type
_entity.pdbx_description
1 polymer ?
#
loop_
_entity_poly.entity_id
_entity_poly.type
_entity_poly.pdbx_seq_one_letter_code
_entity_poly.pdbx_strand_id
1 'polypeptide(L)' 'GNTALHWAAARDYCDIVEFLVKSSASLSIKNNSGSTPLHSAAANGSTRALKILLQSGVDLSVQDEDGLTALDIASKRISN' A
#
# COMPACT_ATOMS: atom_id res chain seq x y z
N GLY A 1 -8.67 -6.35 -9.34
CA GLY A 1 -7.28 -6.51 -9.79
C GLY A 1 -6.44 -5.35 -9.33
N ASN A 2 -5.12 -5.35 -9.54
CA ASN A 2 -4.26 -4.23 -9.11
C ASN A 2 -4.56 -2.94 -9.89
N THR A 3 -4.64 -1.82 -9.18
CA THR A 3 -4.71 -0.47 -9.78
C THR A 3 -3.30 0.07 -10.05
N ALA A 4 -3.21 1.19 -10.78
CA ALA A 4 -1.94 1.91 -10.95
C ALA A 4 -1.27 2.24 -9.61
N LEU A 5 -2.07 2.58 -8.59
CA LEU A 5 -1.55 2.91 -7.26
C LEU A 5 -0.97 1.69 -6.54
N HIS A 6 -1.52 0.49 -6.73
CA HIS A 6 -0.91 -0.75 -6.18
C HIS A 6 0.50 -0.95 -6.74
N TRP A 7 0.64 -0.83 -8.07
CA TRP A 7 1.92 -1.01 -8.73
C TRP A 7 2.93 0.08 -8.38
N ALA A 8 2.51 1.34 -8.37
CA ALA A 8 3.36 2.45 -7.98
C ALA A 8 3.85 2.32 -6.52
N ALA A 9 2.95 1.91 -5.62
CA ALA A 9 3.27 1.68 -4.21
C ALA A 9 4.23 0.50 -4.01
N ALA A 10 4.03 -0.62 -4.72
CA ALA A 10 4.91 -1.80 -4.67
C ALA A 10 6.33 -1.54 -5.20
N ARG A 11 6.51 -0.54 -6.05
CA ARG A 11 7.78 -0.24 -6.74
C ARG A 11 8.48 1.02 -6.22
N ASP A 12 7.97 1.60 -5.14
CA ASP A 12 8.47 2.84 -4.55
C ASP A 12 8.48 4.05 -5.51
N TYR A 13 7.58 4.06 -6.50
CA TYR A 13 7.46 5.14 -7.50
C TYR A 13 6.75 6.37 -6.89
N CYS A 14 7.47 7.07 -6.02
CA CYS A 14 6.96 8.16 -5.18
C CYS A 14 6.24 9.26 -5.97
N ASP A 15 6.81 9.71 -7.09
CA ASP A 15 6.22 10.79 -7.89
C ASP A 15 4.84 10.39 -8.44
N ILE A 16 4.68 9.12 -8.83
CA ILE A 16 3.42 8.56 -9.31
C ILE A 16 2.45 8.37 -8.15
N VAL A 17 2.92 7.88 -7.00
CA VAL A 17 2.09 7.73 -5.78
C VAL A 17 1.54 9.10 -5.37
N GLU A 18 2.39 10.12 -5.28
CA GLU A 18 1.96 11.49 -4.95
C GLU A 18 0.97 12.04 -5.96
N PHE A 19 1.24 11.88 -7.26
CA PHE A 19 0.35 12.33 -8.31
C PHE A 19 -1.05 11.70 -8.19
N LEU A 20 -1.10 10.38 -7.96
CA LEU A 20 -2.36 9.64 -7.82
C LEU A 20 -3.12 10.02 -6.54
N VAL A 21 -2.42 10.17 -5.42
CA VAL A 21 -2.99 10.66 -4.15
C VAL A 21 -3.61 12.04 -4.34
N LYS A 22 -2.87 12.98 -4.95
CA LYS A 22 -3.34 14.35 -5.24
C LYS A 22 -4.53 14.36 -6.22
N SER A 23 -4.60 13.37 -7.11
CA SER A 23 -5.72 13.18 -8.05
C SER A 23 -6.97 12.54 -7.43
N SER A 24 -7.04 12.45 -6.09
CA SER A 24 -8.16 11.82 -5.36
C SER A 24 -8.37 10.34 -5.72
N ALA A 25 -7.30 9.62 -6.08
CA ALA A 25 -7.38 8.17 -6.23
C ALA A 25 -7.79 7.54 -4.89
N SER A 26 -8.73 6.58 -4.93
CA SER A 26 -9.12 5.87 -3.71
C SER A 26 -7.96 5.00 -3.21
N LEU A 27 -7.51 5.29 -1.99
CA LEU A 27 -6.38 4.63 -1.32
C LEU A 27 -6.79 3.31 -0.64
N SER A 28 -8.08 3.06 -0.52
CA SER A 28 -8.66 1.86 0.13
C SER A 28 -9.10 0.79 -0.87
N ILE A 29 -8.89 0.99 -2.18
CA ILE A 29 -9.23 -0.02 -3.19
C ILE A 29 -8.49 -1.31 -2.88
N LYS A 30 -9.26 -2.40 -2.77
CA LYS A 30 -8.72 -3.75 -2.65
C LYS A 30 -8.53 -4.39 -4.03
N ASN A 31 -7.41 -5.05 -4.23
CA ASN A 31 -7.18 -5.92 -5.39
C ASN A 31 -7.90 -7.28 -5.22
N ASN A 32 -7.56 -8.27 -6.06
CA ASN A 32 -8.17 -9.61 -6.01
C ASN A 32 -7.71 -10.47 -4.83
N SER A 33 -6.82 -9.96 -3.98
CA SER A 33 -6.29 -10.63 -2.80
C SER A 33 -6.66 -9.87 -1.52
N GLY A 34 -7.66 -9.00 -1.59
CA GLY A 34 -8.03 -8.10 -0.51
C GLY A 34 -7.00 -7.01 -0.16
N SER A 35 -5.85 -6.98 -0.84
CA SER A 35 -4.76 -6.06 -0.53
C SER A 35 -5.04 -4.66 -1.05
N THR A 36 -4.69 -3.65 -0.25
CA THR A 36 -4.68 -2.23 -0.65
C THR A 36 -3.31 -1.82 -1.23
N PRO A 37 -3.16 -0.60 -1.78
CA PRO A 37 -1.84 -0.08 -2.13
C PRO A 37 -0.87 -0.03 -0.96
N LEU A 38 -1.35 0.17 0.28
CA LEU A 38 -0.50 0.15 1.47
C LEU A 38 0.06 -1.26 1.74
N HIS A 39 -0.75 -2.32 1.55
CA HIS A 39 -0.28 -3.71 1.62
C HIS A 39 0.81 -3.96 0.56
N SER A 40 0.61 -3.42 -0.65
CA SER A 40 1.57 -3.55 -1.74
C SER A 40 2.92 -2.89 -1.41
N ALA A 41 2.91 -1.68 -0.85
CA ALA A 41 4.14 -1.02 -0.38
C ALA A 41 4.82 -1.79 0.76
N ALA A 42 4.05 -2.27 1.74
CA ALA A 42 4.55 -3.04 2.87
C ALA A 42 5.23 -4.35 2.43
N ALA A 43 4.57 -5.12 1.57
CA ALA A 43 5.05 -6.40 1.06
C ALA A 43 6.40 -6.28 0.32
N ASN A 44 6.63 -5.15 -0.33
CA ASN A 44 7.85 -4.89 -1.10
C ASN A 44 8.89 -4.05 -0.33
N GLY A 45 8.62 -3.68 0.92
CA GLY A 45 9.52 -2.79 1.68
C GLY A 45 9.70 -1.41 1.05
N SER A 46 8.72 -0.93 0.28
CA SER A 46 8.74 0.37 -0.39
C SER A 46 8.50 1.50 0.62
N THR A 47 9.54 1.81 1.40
CA THR A 47 9.43 2.66 2.59
C THR A 47 9.01 4.10 2.28
N ARG A 48 9.35 4.66 1.11
CA ARG A 48 8.98 6.04 0.78
C ARG A 48 7.53 6.13 0.34
N ALA A 49 7.09 5.24 -0.55
CA ALA A 49 5.69 5.13 -0.95
C ALA A 49 4.79 4.81 0.25
N LEU A 50 5.22 3.93 1.16
CA LEU A 50 4.52 3.65 2.41
C LEU A 50 4.30 4.93 3.22
N LYS A 51 5.35 5.75 3.42
CA LYS A 51 5.24 7.03 4.15
C LYS A 51 4.24 7.99 3.50
N ILE A 52 4.27 8.14 2.18
CA ILE A 52 3.34 9.01 1.45
C ILE A 52 1.88 8.55 1.67
N LEU A 53 1.63 7.24 1.55
CA LEU A 53 0.29 6.67 1.78
C LEU A 53 -0.17 6.88 3.22
N LEU A 54 0.70 6.66 4.22
CA LEU A 54 0.40 6.91 5.64
C LEU A 54 0.04 8.37 5.91
N GLN A 55 0.78 9.31 5.32
CA GLN A 55 0.50 10.75 5.43
C GLN A 55 -0.84 11.15 4.79
N SER A 56 -1.39 10.30 3.93
CA SER A 56 -2.66 10.54 3.23
C SER A 56 -3.88 10.04 4.01
N GLY A 57 -3.71 9.60 5.27
CA GLY A 57 -4.82 9.24 6.15
C GLY A 57 -5.49 7.90 5.83
N VAL A 58 -4.71 6.93 5.33
CA VAL A 58 -5.21 5.57 5.06
C VAL A 58 -5.60 4.83 6.33
N ASP A 59 -6.64 4.00 6.25
CA ASP A 59 -7.03 3.08 7.32
C ASP A 59 -6.05 1.90 7.42
N LEU A 60 -5.38 1.79 8.57
CA LEU A 60 -4.37 0.77 8.85
C LEU A 60 -4.96 -0.56 9.34
N SER A 61 -6.24 -0.55 9.71
CA SER A 61 -6.95 -1.74 10.21
C SER A 61 -7.45 -2.63 9.07
N VAL A 62 -7.35 -2.17 7.81
CA VAL A 62 -7.76 -2.95 6.65
C VAL A 62 -6.94 -4.22 6.56
N GLN A 63 -7.63 -5.35 6.55
CA GLN A 63 -7.05 -6.67 6.34
C GLN A 63 -7.21 -7.11 4.88
N ASP A 64 -6.19 -7.83 4.39
CA ASP A 64 -6.25 -8.62 3.17
C ASP A 64 -7.03 -9.93 3.35
N GLU A 65 -7.05 -10.79 2.34
CA GLU A 65 -7.76 -12.08 2.40
C GLU A 65 -7.17 -13.08 3.40
N ASP A 66 -5.90 -12.92 3.78
CA ASP A 66 -5.23 -13.73 4.79
C ASP A 66 -5.45 -13.18 6.21
N GLY A 67 -6.24 -12.11 6.36
CA GLY A 67 -6.49 -11.45 7.64
C GLY A 67 -5.32 -10.58 8.12
N LEU A 68 -4.36 -10.27 7.24
CA LEU A 68 -3.17 -9.49 7.57
C LEU A 68 -3.40 -8.02 7.24
N THR A 69 -2.99 -7.15 8.16
CA THR A 69 -2.85 -5.73 7.87
C THR A 69 -1.56 -5.46 7.10
N ALA A 70 -1.47 -4.28 6.47
CA ALA A 70 -0.20 -3.84 5.87
C ALA A 70 0.95 -3.81 6.90
N LEU A 71 0.68 -3.56 8.18
CA LEU A 71 1.70 -3.55 9.22
C LEU A 71 2.16 -4.97 9.61
N ASP A 72 1.25 -5.94 9.61
CA ASP A 72 1.58 -7.35 9.81
C ASP A 72 2.50 -7.85 8.68
N ILE A 73 2.19 -7.47 7.43
CA ILE A 73 3.02 -7.78 6.27
C ILE A 73 4.41 -7.16 6.39
N ALA A 74 4.49 -5.87 6.76
CA ALA A 74 5.78 -5.19 6.92
C ALA A 74 6.65 -5.85 8.00
N SER A 75 6.03 -6.24 9.12
CA SER A 75 6.71 -6.91 10.24
C SER A 75 7.32 -8.25 9.84
N LYS A 76 6.60 -9.06 9.04
CA LYS A 76 7.10 -10.35 8.54
C LYS A 76 8.36 -10.21 7.66
N ARG A 77 8.54 -9.05 7.02
CA ARG A 77 9.67 -8.78 6.12
C ARG A 77 10.96 -8.38 6.85
N ILE A 78 10.85 -7.80 8.05
CA ILE A 78 12.01 -7.41 8.88
C ILE A 78 12.69 -8.65 9.47
N SER A 79 11.96 -9.78 9.54
CA SER A 79 12.42 -11.03 10.13
C SER A 79 13.25 -11.94 9.20
N ASN A 80 13.52 -11.53 7.96
CA ASN A 80 14.28 -12.28 6.95
C ASN A 80 15.51 -11.50 6.48
#